data_AF-A0A519XRY6-F1
#
_entry.id   AF-A0A519XRY6-F1
#
_cell.length_a   1.000
_cell.length_b   1.000
_cell.length_c   1.000
_cell.angle_alpha   90.00
_cell.angle_beta   90.00
_cell.angle_gamma   90.00
#
_symmetry.space_group_name_H-M   'P 1'
#
loop_
_entity.id
_entity.type
_entity.pdbx_description
1 polymer ?
#
loop_
_entity_poly.entity_id
_entity_poly.type
_entity_poly.pdbx_seq_one_letter_code
_entity_poly.pdbx_strand_id
1 'polypeptide(L)'
;IYSLASPVRTNPKTGVTHRSVLKPIGGTFSDKTVDFHTGIVSTVTIEPANEEEIENTIAVMGGEDWAMWIDALKAENLLADGFTTVAYSYIGPAVTEAVYRKGTIGRAKDHLEATAFTITDKLTEVNGKAYVSVNKALVTQASSAIPVIPLYISFLNKIMKEEGIHEGCIEQIQRLYADRLYAGDVVPVDEKGRIRIDDWEMRPDVQAKVAELWKNADTETLPATGDLAGYKTDFLNLFGFDVAGVDYQADVNEMVEVPGLVE
;
A
#
# COMPACT_ATOMS: atom_id res chain seq x y z
N ILE A 1 -1.93 -11.55 -9.50
CA ILE A 1 -1.85 -10.40 -8.56
C ILE A 1 -0.71 -10.68 -7.59
N TYR A 2 0.19 -9.72 -7.37
CA TYR A 2 1.27 -9.76 -6.39
C TYR A 2 1.05 -8.66 -5.36
N SER A 3 0.44 -9.02 -4.22
CA SER A 3 -0.02 -8.08 -3.18
C SER A 3 0.60 -8.41 -1.81
N LEU A 4 1.89 -8.73 -1.81
CA LEU A 4 2.62 -9.08 -0.59
C LEU A 4 3.06 -7.81 0.15
N ALA A 5 2.76 -7.75 1.44
CA ALA A 5 3.32 -6.77 2.37
C ALA A 5 3.91 -7.53 3.57
N SER A 6 5.24 -7.59 3.64
CA SER A 6 5.96 -8.30 4.71
C SER A 6 7.14 -7.45 5.16
N PRO A 7 7.42 -7.39 6.48
CA PRO A 7 8.64 -6.74 6.97
C PRO A 7 9.89 -7.60 6.78
N VAL A 8 9.75 -8.84 6.33
CA VAL A 8 10.82 -9.84 6.29
C VAL A 8 10.72 -10.73 5.07
N ARG A 9 11.87 -11.13 4.53
CA ARG A 9 11.97 -12.14 3.47
C ARG A 9 13.21 -12.98 3.68
N THR A 10 13.05 -14.30 3.66
CA THR A 10 14.18 -15.22 3.55
C THR A 10 14.38 -15.56 2.08
N ASN A 11 15.56 -15.22 1.54
CA ASN A 11 15.87 -15.47 0.14
C ASN A 11 15.88 -16.99 -0.12
N PRO A 12 15.06 -17.50 -1.06
CA PRO A 12 14.90 -18.94 -1.26
C PRO A 12 16.13 -19.62 -1.87
N LYS A 13 17.07 -18.86 -2.46
CA LYS A 13 18.30 -19.40 -3.07
C LYS A 13 19.49 -19.37 -2.11
N THR A 14 19.61 -18.31 -1.31
CA THR A 14 20.77 -18.11 -0.42
C THR A 14 20.50 -18.47 1.04
N GLY A 15 19.23 -18.55 1.45
CA GLY A 15 18.84 -18.74 2.84
C GLY A 15 19.01 -17.50 3.73
N VAL A 16 19.52 -16.38 3.18
CA VAL A 16 19.71 -15.14 3.93
C VAL A 16 18.36 -14.49 4.23
N THR A 17 18.16 -14.08 5.49
CA THR A 17 16.95 -13.38 5.91
C THR A 17 17.17 -11.88 5.95
N HIS A 18 16.40 -11.16 5.13
CA HIS A 18 16.40 -9.70 5.04
C HIS A 18 15.21 -9.12 5.79
N ARG A 19 15.39 -7.94 6.37
CA ARG A 19 14.32 -7.18 7.05
C ARG A 19 14.24 -5.78 6.45
N SER A 20 13.05 -5.37 6.04
CA SER A 20 12.83 -4.02 5.54
C SER A 20 12.70 -3.04 6.69
N VAL A 21 13.12 -1.80 6.46
CA VAL A 21 12.85 -0.68 7.35
C VAL A 21 12.14 0.42 6.59
N LEU A 22 11.42 1.29 7.32
CA LEU A 22 10.77 2.48 6.77
C LEU A 22 11.52 3.70 7.31
N LYS A 23 12.50 4.16 6.55
CA LYS A 23 13.39 5.25 6.96
C LYS A 23 13.67 6.19 5.78
N PRO A 24 13.85 7.49 6.03
CA PRO A 24 14.33 8.41 5.01
C PRO A 24 15.76 8.06 4.59
N ILE A 25 16.20 8.55 3.43
CA ILE A 25 17.58 8.41 2.96
C ILE A 25 18.27 9.78 3.03
N GLY A 26 19.49 9.80 3.58
CA GLY A 26 20.36 10.97 3.61
C GLY A 26 20.13 11.96 4.76
N GLY A 27 18.89 12.18 5.21
CA GLY A 27 18.58 13.12 6.29
C GLY A 27 17.49 12.63 7.24
N THR A 28 17.51 13.14 8.46
CA THR A 28 16.49 12.90 9.48
C THR A 28 15.16 13.52 9.04
N PHE A 29 14.06 12.80 9.25
CA PHE A 29 12.70 13.25 8.98
C PHE A 29 11.96 13.48 10.29
N SER A 30 11.34 14.65 10.47
CA SER A 30 10.48 14.95 11.61
C SER A 30 9.14 15.51 11.12
N ASP A 31 8.04 14.92 11.54
CA ASP A 31 6.69 15.38 11.20
C ASP A 31 5.67 14.96 12.26
N LYS A 32 4.43 15.41 12.11
CA LYS A 32 3.30 15.08 12.97
C LYS A 32 2.81 13.66 12.73
N THR A 33 2.38 13.02 13.81
CA THR A 33 1.71 11.71 13.79
C THR A 33 0.57 11.73 14.81
N VAL A 34 -0.29 10.72 14.76
CA VAL A 34 -1.36 10.53 15.74
C VAL A 34 -1.33 9.10 16.27
N ASP A 35 -1.53 8.95 17.58
CA ASP A 35 -1.99 7.70 18.15
C ASP A 35 -3.51 7.63 17.98
N PHE A 36 -3.98 6.79 17.05
CA PHE A 36 -5.41 6.70 16.74
C PHE A 36 -6.25 6.04 17.85
N HIS A 37 -5.62 5.40 18.84
CA HIS A 37 -6.34 4.89 20.01
C HIS A 37 -6.71 6.01 20.98
N THR A 38 -5.78 6.94 21.21
CA THR A 38 -5.94 8.04 22.19
C THR A 38 -6.35 9.37 21.56
N GLY A 39 -6.13 9.54 20.26
CA GLY A 39 -6.31 10.80 19.53
C GLY A 39 -5.19 11.82 19.73
N ILE A 40 -4.12 11.46 20.45
CA ILE A 40 -3.03 12.38 20.77
C ILE A 40 -2.16 12.60 19.52
N VAL A 41 -2.07 13.86 19.10
CA VAL A 41 -1.15 14.30 18.04
C VAL A 41 0.20 14.63 18.68
N SER A 42 1.27 14.10 18.09
CA SER A 42 2.64 14.30 18.54
C SER A 42 3.60 14.40 17.36
N THR A 43 4.87 14.68 17.63
CA THR A 43 5.93 14.68 16.60
C THR A 43 6.69 13.38 16.65
N VAL A 44 6.93 12.78 15.49
CA VAL A 44 7.83 11.64 15.32
C VAL A 44 9.08 12.09 14.58
N THR A 45 10.24 11.56 14.98
CA THR A 45 11.52 11.76 14.30
C THR A 45 12.08 10.41 13.87
N ILE A 46 12.47 10.30 12.61
CA ILE A 46 13.00 9.06 11.99
C ILE A 46 14.40 9.35 11.46
N GLU A 47 15.38 8.63 11.98
CA GLU A 47 16.76 8.72 11.52
C GLU A 47 16.95 8.08 10.13
N PRO A 48 17.90 8.58 9.33
CA PRO A 48 18.13 8.06 7.99
C PRO A 48 18.60 6.60 8.01
N ALA A 49 18.27 5.90 6.93
CA ALA A 49 18.76 4.56 6.69
C ALA A 49 20.25 4.55 6.34
N ASN A 50 20.93 3.47 6.72
CA ASN A 50 22.23 3.12 6.15
C ASN A 50 22.07 2.31 4.85
N GLU A 51 23.18 2.03 4.16
CA GLU A 51 23.14 1.32 2.86
C GLU A 51 22.57 -0.10 2.98
N GLU A 52 22.96 -0.83 4.02
CA GLU A 52 22.47 -2.20 4.27
C GLU A 52 20.94 -2.22 4.48
N GLU A 53 20.40 -1.24 5.20
CA GLU A 53 18.96 -1.07 5.40
C GLU A 53 18.22 -0.78 4.09
N ILE A 54 18.83 -0.01 3.18
CA ILE A 54 18.28 0.25 1.83
C ILE A 54 18.27 -1.05 1.02
N GLU A 55 19.40 -1.76 0.95
CA GLU A 55 19.53 -3.03 0.22
C GLU A 55 18.57 -4.10 0.73
N ASN A 56 18.49 -4.27 2.06
CA ASN A 56 17.55 -5.20 2.69
C ASN A 56 16.10 -4.83 2.39
N THR A 57 15.76 -3.54 2.37
CA THR A 57 14.40 -3.10 2.02
C THR A 57 14.07 -3.39 0.56
N ILE A 58 15.02 -3.20 -0.37
CA ILE A 58 14.86 -3.59 -1.78
C ILE A 58 14.68 -5.11 -1.91
N ALA A 59 15.48 -5.90 -1.18
CA ALA A 59 15.39 -7.35 -1.21
C ALA A 59 14.02 -7.86 -0.72
N VAL A 60 13.43 -7.22 0.29
CA VAL A 60 12.12 -7.62 0.84
C VAL A 60 10.95 -7.12 -0.01
N MET A 61 10.93 -5.83 -0.36
CA MET A 61 9.75 -5.15 -0.91
C MET A 61 9.86 -4.79 -2.40
N GLY A 62 10.97 -5.11 -3.03
CA GLY A 62 11.17 -4.96 -4.47
C GLY A 62 10.52 -6.07 -5.29
N GLY A 63 10.77 -6.07 -6.61
CA GLY A 63 10.16 -7.04 -7.52
C GLY A 63 10.84 -8.41 -7.64
N GLU A 64 11.91 -8.70 -6.90
CA GLU A 64 12.67 -9.94 -7.12
C GLU A 64 11.81 -11.19 -6.91
N ASP A 65 11.06 -11.25 -5.81
CA ASP A 65 10.18 -12.38 -5.51
C ASP A 65 9.02 -12.50 -6.52
N TRP A 66 8.46 -11.36 -6.93
CA TRP A 66 7.45 -11.32 -8.00
C TRP A 66 7.99 -11.91 -9.31
N ALA A 67 9.22 -11.56 -9.70
CA ALA A 67 9.85 -12.14 -10.88
C ALA A 67 10.11 -13.64 -10.70
N MET A 68 10.54 -14.10 -9.51
CA MET A 68 10.73 -15.52 -9.21
C MET A 68 9.42 -16.31 -9.34
N TRP A 69 8.29 -15.76 -8.88
CA TRP A 69 6.97 -16.36 -9.07
C TRP A 69 6.62 -16.51 -10.55
N ILE A 70 6.83 -15.47 -11.35
CA ILE A 70 6.54 -15.54 -12.78
C ILE A 70 7.45 -16.55 -13.49
N ASP A 71 8.74 -16.58 -13.14
CA ASP A 71 9.68 -17.55 -13.72
C ASP A 71 9.29 -18.99 -13.39
N ALA A 72 8.89 -19.27 -12.14
CA ALA A 72 8.44 -20.60 -11.73
C ALA A 72 7.15 -21.04 -12.45
N LEU A 73 6.14 -20.17 -12.50
CA LEU A 73 4.88 -20.47 -13.20
C LEU A 73 5.10 -20.67 -14.70
N LYS A 74 5.98 -19.87 -15.32
CA LYS A 74 6.34 -20.00 -16.73
C LYS A 74 7.05 -21.32 -17.01
N ALA A 75 8.01 -21.71 -16.17
CA ALA A 75 8.77 -22.96 -16.34
C ALA A 75 7.87 -24.20 -16.34
N GLU A 76 6.79 -24.17 -15.56
CA GLU A 76 5.79 -25.25 -15.48
C GLU A 76 4.64 -25.10 -16.49
N ASN A 77 4.74 -24.17 -17.44
CA ASN A 77 3.72 -23.88 -18.46
C ASN A 77 2.33 -23.58 -17.87
N LEU A 78 2.29 -22.83 -16.76
CA LEU A 78 1.06 -22.46 -16.04
C LEU A 78 0.54 -21.06 -16.38
N LEU A 79 1.10 -20.41 -17.41
CA LEU A 79 0.69 -19.08 -17.86
C LEU A 79 -0.13 -19.20 -19.14
N ALA A 80 -1.38 -18.77 -19.09
CA ALA A 80 -2.28 -18.74 -20.24
C ALA A 80 -1.90 -17.64 -21.25
N ASP A 81 -2.37 -17.76 -22.49
CA ASP A 81 -2.30 -16.67 -23.47
C ASP A 81 -3.05 -15.43 -22.96
N GLY A 82 -2.48 -14.25 -23.15
CA GLY A 82 -2.96 -12.98 -22.59
C GLY A 82 -2.75 -12.82 -21.08
N PHE A 83 -1.86 -13.62 -20.45
CA PHE A 83 -1.66 -13.58 -19.01
C PHE A 83 -1.29 -12.17 -18.50
N THR A 84 -2.06 -11.67 -17.53
CA THR A 84 -1.83 -10.37 -16.91
C THR A 84 -1.44 -10.52 -15.45
N THR A 85 -0.37 -9.87 -15.03
CA THR A 85 0.06 -9.82 -13.63
C THR A 85 0.22 -8.38 -13.16
N VAL A 86 -0.17 -8.12 -11.91
CA VAL A 86 -0.20 -6.77 -11.34
C VAL A 86 0.42 -6.81 -9.95
N ALA A 87 1.38 -5.94 -9.69
CA ALA A 87 1.92 -5.71 -8.36
C ALA A 87 1.39 -4.38 -7.79
N TYR A 88 1.07 -4.35 -6.49
CA TYR A 88 0.59 -3.14 -5.84
C TYR A 88 1.73 -2.26 -5.30
N SER A 89 1.58 -0.96 -5.51
CA SER A 89 2.51 0.07 -5.07
C SER A 89 1.76 1.28 -4.52
N TYR A 90 2.50 2.19 -3.91
CA TYR A 90 2.02 3.44 -3.34
C TYR A 90 3.10 4.52 -3.55
N ILE A 91 2.67 5.72 -3.93
CA ILE A 91 3.55 6.89 -4.06
C ILE A 91 3.23 7.87 -2.92
N GLY A 92 1.96 8.23 -2.79
CA GLY A 92 1.47 9.09 -1.73
C GLY A 92 1.74 10.59 -1.91
N PRO A 93 1.32 11.39 -0.93
CA PRO A 93 1.43 12.85 -0.93
C PRO A 93 2.84 13.31 -0.54
N ALA A 94 3.09 14.61 -0.73
CA ALA A 94 4.34 15.28 -0.33
C ALA A 94 4.68 15.10 1.16
N VAL A 95 3.67 15.09 2.05
CA VAL A 95 3.87 14.94 3.51
C VAL A 95 4.45 13.57 3.90
N THR A 96 4.32 12.55 3.03
CA THR A 96 4.89 11.22 3.28
C THR A 96 6.15 10.95 2.46
N GLU A 97 6.52 11.87 1.55
CA GLU A 97 7.48 11.62 0.48
C GLU A 97 8.86 11.20 1.01
N ALA A 98 9.32 11.83 2.10
CA ALA A 98 10.62 11.58 2.70
C ALA A 98 10.80 10.14 3.18
N VAL A 99 9.75 9.53 3.73
CA VAL A 99 9.77 8.15 4.24
C VAL A 99 9.33 7.15 3.17
N TYR A 100 8.43 7.56 2.27
CA TYR A 100 7.94 6.74 1.16
C TYR A 100 8.78 6.88 -0.10
N ARG A 101 8.39 7.74 -1.05
CA ARG A 101 8.98 7.75 -2.40
C ARG A 101 10.48 8.04 -2.41
N LYS A 102 10.97 8.84 -1.45
CA LYS A 102 12.40 9.19 -1.29
C LYS A 102 13.11 8.39 -0.19
N GLY A 103 12.39 7.53 0.53
CA GLY A 103 12.95 6.66 1.57
C GLY A 103 13.38 5.29 1.05
N THR A 104 13.69 4.39 1.99
CA THR A 104 14.07 3.00 1.71
C THR A 104 13.00 2.24 0.91
N ILE A 105 11.73 2.40 1.28
CA ILE A 105 10.62 1.75 0.57
C ILE A 105 10.45 2.29 -0.86
N GLY A 106 10.77 3.56 -1.09
CA GLY A 106 10.78 4.17 -2.41
C GLY A 106 11.77 3.48 -3.35
N ARG A 107 12.99 3.19 -2.86
CA ARG A 107 13.99 2.43 -3.62
C ARG A 107 13.51 1.01 -3.96
N ALA A 108 12.81 0.36 -3.03
CA ALA A 108 12.19 -0.94 -3.29
C ALA A 108 11.07 -0.83 -4.35
N LYS A 109 10.26 0.23 -4.32
CA LYS A 109 9.22 0.46 -5.33
C LYS A 109 9.78 0.85 -6.69
N ASP A 110 10.89 1.58 -6.78
CA ASP A 110 11.61 1.80 -8.03
C ASP A 110 12.07 0.46 -8.63
N HIS A 111 12.60 -0.44 -7.80
CA HIS A 111 12.98 -1.79 -8.25
C HIS A 111 11.75 -2.61 -8.70
N LEU A 112 10.62 -2.52 -8.00
CA LEU A 112 9.36 -3.15 -8.40
C LEU A 112 8.84 -2.61 -9.76
N GLU A 113 8.88 -1.30 -9.95
CA GLU A 113 8.50 -0.62 -11.20
C GLU A 113 9.37 -1.09 -12.36
N ALA A 114 10.70 -1.12 -12.19
CA ALA A 114 11.61 -1.65 -13.20
C ALA A 114 11.35 -3.13 -13.51
N THR A 115 11.05 -3.93 -12.47
CA THR A 115 10.81 -5.36 -12.62
C THR A 115 9.56 -5.66 -13.46
N ALA A 116 8.53 -4.80 -13.46
CA ALA A 116 7.35 -4.98 -14.30
C ALA A 116 7.69 -5.01 -15.81
N PHE A 117 8.67 -4.21 -16.25
CA PHE A 117 9.14 -4.24 -17.63
C PHE A 117 9.88 -5.54 -17.94
N THR A 118 10.80 -5.95 -17.07
CA THR A 118 11.51 -7.23 -17.21
C THR A 118 10.56 -8.43 -17.25
N ILE A 119 9.51 -8.43 -16.42
CA ILE A 119 8.48 -9.47 -16.44
C ILE A 119 7.70 -9.41 -17.76
N THR A 120 7.31 -8.22 -18.22
CA THR A 120 6.60 -8.06 -19.49
C THR A 120 7.39 -8.66 -20.66
N ASP A 121 8.70 -8.41 -20.73
CA ASP A 121 9.55 -8.95 -21.79
C ASP A 121 9.58 -10.49 -21.78
N LYS A 122 9.57 -11.09 -20.57
CA LYS A 122 9.50 -12.55 -20.38
C LYS A 122 8.16 -13.16 -20.78
N LEU A 123 7.08 -12.37 -20.79
CA LEU A 123 5.72 -12.82 -21.09
C LEU A 123 5.33 -12.70 -22.56
N THR A 124 6.24 -12.26 -23.43
CA THR A 124 6.00 -12.06 -24.87
C THR A 124 5.45 -13.30 -25.59
N GLU A 125 5.93 -14.49 -25.23
CA GLU A 125 5.49 -15.77 -25.82
C GLU A 125 4.02 -16.11 -25.56
N VAL A 126 3.44 -15.58 -24.48
CA VAL A 126 2.03 -15.77 -24.11
C VAL A 126 1.22 -14.49 -24.26
N ASN A 127 1.71 -13.52 -25.06
CA ASN A 127 1.09 -12.21 -25.24
C ASN A 127 0.74 -11.52 -23.90
N GLY A 128 1.52 -11.80 -22.86
CA GLY A 128 1.22 -11.39 -21.51
C GLY A 128 1.79 -10.02 -21.15
N LYS A 129 1.35 -9.50 -20.01
CA LYS A 129 1.70 -8.15 -19.56
C LYS A 129 1.81 -8.05 -18.05
N ALA A 130 2.78 -7.27 -17.58
CA ALA A 130 2.93 -6.94 -16.17
C ALA A 130 2.74 -5.44 -15.93
N TYR A 131 2.03 -5.11 -14.86
CA TYR A 131 1.75 -3.74 -14.45
C TYR A 131 2.08 -3.52 -12.98
N VAL A 132 2.44 -2.28 -12.65
CA VAL A 132 2.35 -1.78 -11.28
C VAL A 132 1.08 -0.95 -11.16
N SER A 133 0.23 -1.27 -10.19
CA SER A 133 -0.90 -0.42 -9.81
C SER A 133 -0.50 0.45 -8.63
N VAL A 134 -0.49 1.76 -8.83
CA VAL A 134 -0.29 2.74 -7.76
C VAL A 134 -1.64 3.02 -7.13
N ASN A 135 -1.78 2.55 -5.90
CA ASN A 135 -3.02 2.55 -5.14
C ASN A 135 -3.06 3.74 -4.17
N LYS A 136 -4.26 4.09 -3.71
CA LYS A 136 -4.53 5.11 -2.69
C LYS A 136 -4.15 4.61 -1.28
N ALA A 137 -4.00 5.54 -0.35
CA ALA A 137 -3.84 5.29 1.07
C ALA A 137 -5.15 4.75 1.69
N LEU A 138 -5.03 3.64 2.38
CA LEU A 138 -6.15 2.90 2.99
C LEU A 138 -5.73 2.37 4.35
N VAL A 139 -6.69 2.12 5.23
CA VAL A 139 -6.44 1.47 6.51
C VAL A 139 -6.21 -0.01 6.26
N THR A 140 -5.00 -0.47 6.57
CA THR A 140 -4.57 -1.87 6.49
C THR A 140 -3.63 -2.13 7.67
N GLN A 141 -3.38 -3.40 8.00
CA GLN A 141 -2.39 -3.73 9.03
C GLN A 141 -1.01 -3.11 8.68
N ALA A 142 -0.60 -3.19 7.41
CA ALA A 142 0.67 -2.65 6.95
C ALA A 142 0.74 -1.13 7.06
N SER A 143 -0.28 -0.40 6.59
CA SER A 143 -0.28 1.07 6.61
C SER A 143 -0.43 1.65 8.02
N SER A 144 -1.15 0.98 8.91
CA SER A 144 -1.31 1.41 10.31
C SER A 144 -0.02 1.38 11.12
N ALA A 145 0.96 0.58 10.70
CA ALA A 145 2.26 0.46 11.36
C ALA A 145 3.24 1.58 10.97
N ILE A 146 2.86 2.44 10.00
CA ILE A 146 3.75 3.45 9.43
C ILE A 146 3.46 4.78 10.13
N PRO A 147 4.47 5.42 10.76
CA PRO A 147 4.29 6.74 11.35
C PRO A 147 3.74 7.74 10.32
N VAL A 148 3.04 8.79 10.76
CA VAL A 148 2.44 9.84 9.91
C VAL A 148 1.20 9.39 9.13
N ILE A 149 1.15 8.15 8.65
CA ILE A 149 0.07 7.63 7.80
C ILE A 149 -1.31 7.64 8.45
N PRO A 150 -1.49 7.28 9.74
CA PRO A 150 -2.81 7.35 10.39
C PRO A 150 -3.40 8.77 10.37
N LEU A 151 -2.55 9.79 10.59
CA LEU A 151 -2.99 11.19 10.55
C LEU A 151 -3.35 11.61 9.11
N TYR A 152 -2.55 11.20 8.13
CA TYR A 152 -2.84 11.48 6.72
C TYR A 152 -4.15 10.84 6.27
N ILE A 153 -4.36 9.56 6.54
CA ILE A 153 -5.59 8.85 6.15
C ILE A 153 -6.80 9.45 6.86
N SER A 154 -6.67 9.89 8.12
CA SER A 154 -7.75 10.60 8.83
C SER A 154 -8.21 11.85 8.08
N PHE A 155 -7.30 12.72 7.63
CA PHE A 155 -7.67 13.89 6.83
C PHE A 155 -8.17 13.51 5.43
N LEU A 156 -7.49 12.57 4.76
CA LEU A 156 -7.85 12.14 3.42
C LEU A 156 -9.27 11.56 3.39
N ASN A 157 -9.60 10.69 4.34
CA ASN A 157 -10.92 10.08 4.45
C ASN A 157 -12.00 11.14 4.65
N LYS A 158 -11.78 12.11 5.55
CA LYS A 158 -12.71 13.22 5.78
C LYS A 158 -13.01 13.98 4.50
N ILE A 159 -11.96 14.42 3.80
CA ILE A 159 -12.08 15.21 2.57
C ILE A 159 -12.75 14.39 1.46
N MET A 160 -12.29 13.17 1.21
CA MET A 160 -12.83 12.33 0.14
C MET A 160 -14.29 11.90 0.41
N LYS A 161 -14.70 11.74 1.68
CA LYS A 161 -16.10 11.47 2.05
C LYS A 161 -16.98 12.69 1.77
N GLU A 162 -16.52 13.89 2.11
CA GLU A 162 -17.24 15.14 1.81
C GLU A 162 -17.38 15.39 0.30
N GLU A 163 -16.40 14.96 -0.49
CA GLU A 163 -16.44 15.03 -1.95
C GLU A 163 -17.15 13.86 -2.64
N GLY A 164 -17.57 12.83 -1.88
CA GLY A 164 -18.25 11.65 -2.42
C GLY A 164 -17.35 10.75 -3.28
N ILE A 165 -16.04 10.77 -3.05
CA ILE A 165 -15.03 10.01 -3.82
C ILE A 165 -14.22 9.04 -2.93
N HIS A 166 -14.61 8.87 -1.67
CA HIS A 166 -13.92 7.95 -0.75
C HIS A 166 -14.14 6.49 -1.17
N GLU A 167 -13.05 5.73 -1.16
CA GLU A 167 -13.02 4.30 -1.45
C GLU A 167 -12.26 3.55 -0.35
N GLY A 168 -12.75 2.35 -0.03
CA GLY A 168 -12.05 1.33 0.73
C GLY A 168 -11.26 0.39 -0.19
N CYS A 169 -10.74 -0.70 0.37
CA CYS A 169 -9.98 -1.69 -0.40
C CYS A 169 -10.82 -2.33 -1.52
N ILE A 170 -12.08 -2.67 -1.24
CA ILE A 170 -12.92 -3.39 -2.19
C ILE A 170 -13.35 -2.51 -3.36
N GLU A 171 -13.73 -1.25 -3.10
CA GLU A 171 -14.10 -0.28 -4.13
C GLU A 171 -12.92 0.03 -5.04
N GLN A 172 -11.75 0.29 -4.46
CA GLN A 172 -10.54 0.58 -5.25
C GLN A 172 -10.18 -0.59 -6.18
N ILE A 173 -10.20 -1.83 -5.68
CA ILE A 173 -9.85 -3.00 -6.51
C ILE A 173 -10.94 -3.27 -7.54
N GLN A 174 -12.22 -3.05 -7.20
CA GLN A 174 -13.30 -3.12 -8.18
C GLN A 174 -13.10 -2.10 -9.30
N ARG A 175 -12.75 -0.85 -8.98
CA ARG A 175 -12.44 0.21 -9.97
C ARG A 175 -11.19 -0.10 -10.78
N LEU A 176 -10.14 -0.67 -10.16
CA LEU A 176 -8.96 -1.14 -10.87
C LEU A 176 -9.32 -2.18 -11.95
N TYR A 177 -10.23 -3.11 -11.63
CA TYR A 177 -10.65 -4.12 -12.59
C TYR A 177 -11.57 -3.53 -13.67
N ALA A 178 -12.64 -2.85 -13.26
CA ALA A 178 -13.70 -2.37 -14.14
C ALA A 178 -13.24 -1.22 -15.05
N ASP A 179 -12.49 -0.26 -14.51
CA ASP A 179 -12.16 0.99 -15.19
C ASP A 179 -10.72 1.04 -15.70
N ARG A 180 -9.90 0.03 -15.41
CA ARG A 180 -8.51 -0.04 -15.89
C ARG A 180 -8.22 -1.36 -16.59
N LEU A 181 -8.06 -2.45 -15.85
CA LEU A 181 -7.53 -3.72 -16.38
C LEU A 181 -8.40 -4.33 -17.49
N TYR A 182 -9.72 -4.18 -17.39
CA TYR A 182 -10.68 -4.83 -18.28
C TYR A 182 -11.70 -3.85 -18.88
N ALA A 183 -11.37 -2.55 -18.91
CA ALA A 183 -12.24 -1.50 -19.45
C ALA A 183 -12.28 -1.46 -21.00
N GLY A 184 -11.29 -2.07 -21.66
CA GLY A 184 -11.14 -2.07 -23.11
C GLY A 184 -9.82 -2.71 -23.55
N ASP A 185 -9.42 -2.48 -24.80
CA ASP A 185 -8.25 -3.14 -25.40
C ASP A 185 -6.90 -2.63 -24.86
N VAL A 186 -6.87 -1.40 -24.35
CA VAL A 186 -5.64 -0.76 -23.86
C VAL A 186 -5.82 -0.35 -22.41
N VAL A 187 -5.00 -0.93 -21.53
CA VAL A 187 -4.95 -0.55 -20.11
C VAL A 187 -4.35 0.86 -19.99
N PRO A 188 -5.08 1.84 -19.42
CA PRO A 188 -4.57 3.19 -19.25
C PRO A 188 -3.46 3.22 -18.21
N VAL A 189 -2.33 3.82 -18.57
CA VAL A 189 -1.14 3.94 -17.73
C VAL A 189 -0.57 5.35 -17.79
N ASP A 190 0.21 5.73 -16.77
CA ASP A 190 0.99 6.96 -16.78
C ASP A 190 2.25 6.86 -17.67
N GLU A 191 3.01 7.94 -17.74
CA GLU A 191 4.26 8.05 -18.50
C GLU A 191 5.35 7.03 -18.11
N LYS A 192 5.22 6.40 -16.93
CA LYS A 192 6.13 5.35 -16.44
C LYS A 192 5.52 3.95 -16.60
N GLY A 193 4.40 3.81 -17.32
CA GLY A 193 3.75 2.52 -17.55
C GLY A 193 2.98 1.97 -16.35
N ARG A 194 2.62 2.82 -15.37
CA ARG A 194 1.92 2.40 -14.15
C ARG A 194 0.43 2.70 -14.24
N ILE A 195 -0.40 1.80 -13.74
CA ILE A 195 -1.84 2.06 -13.57
C ILE A 195 -2.01 2.98 -12.38
N ARG A 196 -2.78 4.06 -12.56
CA ARG A 196 -3.08 5.04 -11.51
C ARG A 196 -4.51 4.83 -11.03
N ILE A 197 -4.64 4.26 -9.83
CA ILE A 197 -5.91 4.15 -9.10
C ILE A 197 -5.90 5.05 -7.84
N ASP A 198 -4.76 5.69 -7.55
CA ASP A 198 -4.60 6.80 -6.60
C ASP A 198 -5.02 8.17 -7.17
N ASP A 199 -5.52 8.21 -8.40
CA ASP A 199 -5.85 9.42 -9.13
C ASP A 199 -6.82 10.36 -8.39
N TRP A 200 -7.79 9.83 -7.65
CA TRP A 200 -8.71 10.64 -6.85
C TRP A 200 -8.07 11.22 -5.58
N GLU A 201 -7.20 10.45 -4.91
CA GLU A 201 -6.41 10.93 -3.78
C GLU A 201 -5.46 12.05 -4.24
N MET A 202 -4.82 11.86 -5.39
CA MET A 202 -3.79 12.76 -5.90
C MET A 202 -4.34 13.99 -6.64
N ARG A 203 -5.66 14.21 -6.63
CA ARG A 203 -6.26 15.43 -7.17
C ARG A 203 -5.70 16.69 -6.47
N PRO A 204 -5.35 17.76 -7.22
CA PRO A 204 -4.75 18.95 -6.63
C PRO A 204 -5.57 19.61 -5.52
N ASP A 205 -6.90 19.61 -5.63
CA ASP A 205 -7.80 20.21 -4.64
C ASP A 205 -7.88 19.38 -3.35
N VAL A 206 -7.88 18.05 -3.46
CA VAL A 206 -7.79 17.14 -2.30
C VAL A 206 -6.46 17.34 -1.56
N GLN A 207 -5.35 17.32 -2.30
CA GLN A 207 -4.01 17.47 -1.72
C GLN A 207 -3.79 18.84 -1.09
N ALA A 208 -4.33 19.91 -1.69
CA ALA A 208 -4.27 21.25 -1.12
C ALA A 208 -5.03 21.34 0.22
N LYS A 209 -6.22 20.72 0.31
CA LYS A 209 -6.99 20.66 1.57
C LYS A 209 -6.24 19.89 2.65
N VAL A 210 -5.66 18.72 2.33
CA VAL A 210 -4.84 17.97 3.29
C VAL A 210 -3.67 18.84 3.78
N ALA A 211 -2.93 19.48 2.87
CA ALA A 211 -1.77 20.29 3.23
C ALA A 211 -2.13 21.47 4.15
N GLU A 212 -3.32 22.05 3.99
CA GLU A 212 -3.81 23.10 4.86
C GLU A 212 -4.19 22.58 6.26
N LEU A 213 -4.91 21.46 6.33
CA LEU A 213 -5.25 20.81 7.61
C LEU A 213 -3.98 20.38 8.37
N TRP A 214 -2.96 19.89 7.64
CA TRP A 214 -1.70 19.43 8.23
C TRP A 214 -0.99 20.49 9.07
N LYS A 215 -0.98 21.76 8.61
CA LYS A 215 -0.32 22.88 9.30
C LYS A 215 -0.86 23.07 10.72
N ASN A 216 -2.17 22.94 10.88
CA ASN A 216 -2.88 23.19 12.13
C ASN A 216 -3.25 21.90 12.89
N ALA A 217 -2.82 20.74 12.41
CA ALA A 217 -3.11 19.47 13.08
C ALA A 217 -2.52 19.44 14.50
N ASP A 218 -3.39 19.31 15.49
CA ASP A 218 -3.08 19.08 16.90
C ASP A 218 -4.19 18.22 17.55
N THR A 219 -4.03 17.91 18.84
CA THR A 219 -4.94 17.00 19.56
C THR A 219 -6.34 17.59 19.68
N GLU A 220 -6.45 18.90 19.78
CA GLU A 220 -7.68 19.66 19.99
C GLU A 220 -8.49 19.83 18.70
N THR A 221 -7.81 20.03 17.57
CA THR A 221 -8.42 20.30 16.25
C THR A 221 -8.74 19.03 15.47
N LEU A 222 -7.96 17.96 15.67
CA LEU A 222 -8.11 16.71 14.91
C LEU A 222 -9.53 16.13 14.95
N PRO A 223 -10.25 16.10 16.09
CA PRO A 223 -11.62 15.55 16.12
C PRO A 223 -12.61 16.26 15.19
N ALA A 224 -12.39 17.54 14.89
CA ALA A 224 -13.26 18.32 14.00
C ALA A 224 -12.79 18.30 12.53
N THR A 225 -11.50 18.08 12.30
CA THR A 225 -10.86 18.27 10.98
C THR A 225 -10.49 16.96 10.28
N GLY A 226 -10.31 15.87 11.01
CA GLY A 226 -10.03 14.54 10.49
C GLY A 226 -11.15 13.55 10.80
N ASP A 227 -11.13 12.42 10.10
CA ASP A 227 -12.04 11.29 10.33
C ASP A 227 -11.33 10.19 11.11
N LEU A 228 -10.90 10.52 12.33
CA LEU A 228 -10.21 9.54 13.19
C LEU A 228 -11.16 8.44 13.67
N ALA A 229 -12.44 8.77 13.85
CA ALA A 229 -13.47 7.79 14.20
C ALA A 229 -13.64 6.76 13.08
N GLY A 230 -13.78 7.21 11.83
CA GLY A 230 -13.82 6.32 10.66
C GLY A 230 -12.56 5.49 10.52
N TYR A 231 -11.38 6.10 10.67
CA TYR A 231 -10.10 5.37 10.67
C TYR A 231 -10.09 4.24 11.71
N LYS A 232 -10.55 4.50 12.94
CA LYS A 232 -10.59 3.52 14.02
C LYS A 232 -11.56 2.39 13.73
N THR A 233 -12.76 2.69 13.24
CA THR A 233 -13.73 1.66 12.82
C THR A 233 -13.17 0.82 11.68
N ASP A 234 -12.56 1.44 10.66
CA ASP A 234 -11.91 0.71 9.55
C ASP A 234 -10.81 -0.22 10.08
N PHE A 235 -9.98 0.26 11.02
CA PHE A 235 -8.94 -0.55 11.65
C PHE A 235 -9.51 -1.73 12.44
N LEU A 236 -10.53 -1.52 13.26
CA LEU A 236 -11.17 -2.57 14.06
C LEU A 236 -11.82 -3.64 13.16
N ASN A 237 -12.46 -3.22 12.06
CA ASN A 237 -13.08 -4.12 11.09
C ASN A 237 -12.07 -5.08 10.45
N LEU A 238 -10.79 -4.68 10.28
CA LEU A 238 -9.73 -5.57 9.78
C LEU A 238 -9.51 -6.80 10.66
N PHE A 239 -9.84 -6.69 11.95
CA PHE A 239 -9.70 -7.75 12.94
C PHE A 239 -11.05 -8.32 13.39
N GLY A 240 -12.13 -7.98 12.69
CA GLY A 240 -13.48 -8.48 12.99
C GLY A 240 -14.16 -7.81 14.19
N PHE A 241 -13.70 -6.63 14.63
CA PHE A 241 -14.33 -5.84 15.70
C PHE A 241 -15.12 -4.66 15.16
N ASP A 242 -16.14 -4.21 15.90
CA ASP A 242 -17.03 -3.09 15.52
C ASP A 242 -17.79 -3.30 14.18
N VAL A 243 -18.00 -4.56 13.82
CA VAL A 243 -18.74 -4.96 12.62
C VAL A 243 -20.24 -4.97 12.92
N ALA A 244 -20.99 -4.17 12.17
CA ALA A 244 -22.45 -4.09 12.32
C ALA A 244 -23.13 -5.46 12.12
N GLY A 245 -24.03 -5.81 13.04
CA GLY A 245 -24.79 -7.07 12.99
C GLY A 245 -24.10 -8.27 13.63
N VAL A 246 -22.89 -8.12 14.15
CA VAL A 246 -22.20 -9.17 14.93
C VAL A 246 -22.57 -9.06 16.41
N ASP A 247 -22.98 -10.18 17.00
CA ASP A 247 -23.18 -10.28 18.45
C ASP A 247 -21.85 -10.60 19.16
N TYR A 248 -21.20 -9.57 19.68
CA TYR A 248 -19.93 -9.70 20.41
C TYR A 248 -20.07 -10.29 21.83
N GLN A 249 -21.29 -10.62 22.29
CA GLN A 249 -21.51 -11.32 23.57
C GLN A 249 -21.73 -12.82 23.38
N ALA A 250 -21.88 -13.30 22.15
CA ALA A 250 -22.02 -14.71 21.86
C ALA A 250 -20.68 -15.45 21.99
N ASP A 251 -20.71 -16.65 22.57
CA ASP A 251 -19.57 -17.56 22.54
C ASP A 251 -19.29 -18.01 21.10
N VAL A 252 -18.01 -18.07 20.74
CA VAL A 252 -17.55 -18.51 19.41
C VAL A 252 -16.45 -19.56 19.56
N ASN A 253 -16.34 -20.45 18.57
CA ASN A 253 -15.22 -21.38 18.47
C ASN A 253 -14.12 -20.72 17.61
N GLU A 254 -12.95 -20.53 18.19
CA GLU A 254 -11.77 -20.00 17.52
C GLU A 254 -11.16 -20.98 16.50
N MET A 255 -11.46 -22.28 16.64
CA MET A 255 -10.98 -23.32 15.74
C MET A 255 -11.90 -23.44 14.53
N VAL A 256 -11.65 -22.60 13.52
CA VAL A 256 -12.37 -22.58 12.25
C VAL A 256 -11.54 -23.25 11.17
N GLU A 257 -12.02 -24.37 10.63
CA GLU A 257 -11.37 -25.05 9.52
C GLU A 257 -11.61 -24.32 8.18
N VAL A 258 -10.58 -24.28 7.33
CA VAL A 258 -10.66 -23.69 5.98
C VAL A 258 -10.60 -24.81 4.94
N PRO A 259 -11.71 -25.15 4.26
CA PRO A 259 -11.71 -26.20 3.25
C PRO A 259 -10.72 -25.91 2.11
N GLY A 260 -9.89 -26.88 1.77
CA GLY A 260 -8.93 -26.78 0.66
C GLY A 260 -7.63 -26.04 0.99
N LEU A 261 -7.39 -25.68 2.25
CA LEU A 261 -6.09 -25.17 2.69
C LEU A 261 -5.04 -26.29 2.56
N VAL A 262 -3.96 -26.01 1.82
CA VAL A 262 -2.77 -26.85 1.75
C VAL A 262 -1.73 -26.25 2.70
N GLU A 263 -1.24 -27.03 3.65
CA GLU A 263 -0.17 -26.64 4.58
C GLU A 263 1.21 -26.60 3.92
#